data_AF-A0A2U2X4B7-F1
#
_entry.id   AF-A0A2U2X4B7-F1
#
_cell.length_a   1.000
_cell.length_b   1.000
_cell.length_c   1.000
_cell.angle_alpha   90.00
_cell.angle_beta   90.00
_cell.angle_gamma   90.00
#
_symmetry.space_group_name_H-M   'P 1'
#
loop_
_entity.id
_entity.type
_entity.pdbx_description
1 polymer ?
#
loop_
_entity_poly.entity_id
_entity_poly.type
_entity_poly.pdbx_seq_one_letter_code
_entity_poly.pdbx_strand_id
1 'polypeptide(L)' 'MSRICIYPKDVQVVTGKSERYGRTIIKAIKERLNKEAHQLVTIDEFCDFMGFEISKVQGLIK' A
#
# COMPACT_ATOMS: atom_id res chain seq x y z
N MET A 1 5.10 8.97 14.84
CA MET A 1 5.77 7.70 14.50
C MET A 1 5.38 7.38 13.07
N SER A 2 6.34 7.23 12.15
CA SER A 2 6.02 6.94 10.74
C SER A 2 5.89 5.44 10.53
N ARG A 3 4.81 5.01 9.89
CA ARG A 3 4.59 3.58 9.57
C ARG A 3 5.41 3.22 8.33
N ILE A 4 6.00 2.02 8.32
CA ILE A 4 6.75 1.49 7.17
C ILE A 4 5.80 0.73 6.22
N CYS A 5 4.82 0.04 6.78
CA CYS A 5 3.89 -0.82 6.06
C CYS A 5 2.60 -0.08 5.69
N ILE A 6 1.99 -0.50 4.59
CA ILE A 6 0.68 -0.02 4.14
C ILE A 6 -0.41 -1.07 4.36
N TYR A 7 -1.58 -0.63 4.82
CA TYR A 7 -2.74 -1.49 5.05
C TYR A 7 -3.89 -1.18 4.10
N PRO A 8 -4.88 -2.09 3.95
CA PRO A 8 -6.02 -1.86 3.06
C PRO A 8 -6.77 -0.54 3.34
N LYS A 9 -6.76 -0.08 4.60
CA LYS A 9 -7.38 1.19 4.98
C LYS A 9 -6.62 2.41 4.44
N ASP A 10 -5.29 2.35 4.46
CA ASP A 10 -4.43 3.37 3.89
C ASP A 10 -4.60 3.44 2.37
N VAL A 11 -4.64 2.27 1.71
CA VAL A 11 -4.92 2.20 0.27
C VAL A 11 -6.28 2.80 -0.06
N GLN A 12 -7.31 2.56 0.76
CA GLN A 12 -8.61 3.22 0.62
C GLN A 12 -8.48 4.75 0.72
N VAL A 13 -7.76 5.27 1.71
CA VAL A 13 -7.58 6.73 1.90
C VAL A 13 -6.86 7.34 0.71
N VAL A 14 -5.79 6.70 0.24
CA VAL A 14 -4.96 7.20 -0.87
C VAL A 14 -5.70 7.15 -2.21
N THR A 15 -6.45 6.08 -2.47
CA THR A 15 -7.08 5.85 -3.79
C THR A 15 -8.55 6.29 -3.88
N GLY A 16 -9.18 6.58 -2.73
CA GLY A 16 -10.63 6.81 -2.64
C GLY A 16 -11.50 5.59 -2.95
N LYS A 17 -10.90 4.40 -3.11
CA LYS A 17 -11.61 3.14 -3.41
C LYS A 17 -12.01 2.42 -2.13
N SER A 18 -12.79 1.35 -2.27
CA SER A 18 -13.19 0.53 -1.12
C SER A 18 -12.00 -0.18 -0.48
N GLU A 19 -12.11 -0.49 0.82
CA GLU A 19 -11.10 -1.26 1.54
C GLU A 19 -10.90 -2.67 0.94
N ARG A 20 -11.95 -3.25 0.32
CA ARG A 20 -11.84 -4.51 -0.43
C ARG A 20 -10.90 -4.37 -1.62
N TYR A 21 -11.00 -3.27 -2.37
CA TYR A 21 -10.07 -2.99 -3.45
C TYR A 21 -8.63 -2.85 -2.91
N GLY A 22 -8.46 -2.20 -1.77
CA GLY A 22 -7.16 -2.11 -1.08
C GLY A 22 -6.53 -3.47 -0.77
N ARG A 23 -7.33 -4.45 -0.31
CA ARG A 23 -6.86 -5.85 -0.12
C ARG A 23 -6.40 -6.48 -1.43
N THR A 24 -7.14 -6.28 -2.51
CA THR A 24 -6.78 -6.80 -3.84
C THR A 24 -5.46 -6.21 -4.33
N ILE A 25 -5.25 -4.90 -4.17
CA ILE A 25 -3.99 -4.23 -4.55
C ILE A 25 -2.81 -4.77 -3.73
N ILE A 26 -2.95 -4.89 -2.41
CA ILE A 26 -1.89 -5.44 -1.56
C ILE A 26 -1.56 -6.88 -1.98
N LYS A 27 -2.56 -7.70 -2.29
CA LYS A 27 -2.34 -9.06 -2.80
C LYS A 27 -1.57 -9.04 -4.13
N ALA A 28 -1.97 -8.20 -5.08
CA ALA A 28 -1.29 -8.08 -6.37
C ALA A 28 0.18 -7.62 -6.23
N ILE A 29 0.46 -6.70 -5.30
CA ILE A 29 1.83 -6.28 -5.00
C ILE A 29 2.65 -7.44 -4.43
N LYS A 30 2.09 -8.19 -3.48
CA LYS A 30 2.77 -9.38 -2.92
C LYS A 30 3.08 -10.42 -3.99
N GLU A 31 2.12 -10.70 -4.87
CA GLU A 31 2.29 -11.64 -5.98
C GLU A 31 3.37 -11.17 -6.96
N ARG A 32 3.36 -9.88 -7.34
CA ARG A 32 4.38 -9.30 -8.24
C ARG A 32 5.79 -9.36 -7.66
N LEU A 33 5.92 -9.18 -6.35
CA LEU A 33 7.21 -9.18 -5.65
C LEU A 33 7.62 -10.57 -5.12
N ASN A 34 6.84 -11.62 -5.41
CA ASN A 34 7.02 -12.98 -4.89
C ASN A 34 7.20 -13.01 -3.35
N LYS A 35 6.43 -12.17 -2.64
CA LYS A 35 6.49 -12.08 -1.18
C LYS A 35 5.86 -13.28 -0.51
N GLU A 36 6.46 -13.69 0.61
CA GLU A 36 5.87 -14.71 1.47
C GLU A 36 4.62 -14.20 2.20
N ALA A 37 3.76 -15.11 2.65
CA ALA A 37 2.49 -14.75 3.29
C ALA A 37 2.65 -13.79 4.48
N HIS A 38 3.71 -13.99 5.26
CA HIS A 38 4.03 -13.20 6.45
C HIS A 38 4.65 -11.82 6.11
N GLN A 39 5.21 -11.66 4.91
CA GLN A 39 5.84 -10.41 4.49
C GLN A 39 4.76 -9.37 4.17
N LEU A 40 4.96 -8.16 4.68
CA LEU A 40 4.07 -7.03 4.48
C LEU A 40 4.46 -6.23 3.23
N VAL A 41 3.54 -5.40 2.76
CA VAL A 41 3.80 -4.42 1.70
C VAL A 41 4.20 -3.10 2.34
N THR A 42 5.31 -2.53 1.92
CA THR A 42 5.76 -1.23 2.40
C THR A 42 5.05 -0.10 1.67
N ILE A 43 5.07 1.11 2.25
CA ILE A 43 4.58 2.31 1.58
C ILE A 43 5.36 2.53 0.28
N ASP A 44 6.67 2.30 0.29
CA ASP A 44 7.53 2.45 -0.89
C ASP A 44 7.12 1.50 -2.01
N GLU A 45 6.95 0.20 -1.71
CA GLU A 45 6.52 -0.81 -2.69
C GLU A 45 5.15 -0.49 -3.29
N PHE A 46 4.24 0.03 -2.48
CA PHE A 46 2.95 0.49 -2.96
C PHE A 46 3.07 1.72 -3.87
N CYS A 47 3.91 2.69 -3.49
CA CYS A 47 4.16 3.88 -4.30
C CYS A 47 4.80 3.51 -5.65
N ASP A 48 5.78 2.60 -5.64
CA ASP A 48 6.42 2.07 -6.85
C ASP A 48 5.43 1.32 -7.74
N PHE A 49 4.51 0.55 -7.13
CA PHE A 49 3.49 -0.18 -7.87
C PHE A 49 2.45 0.75 -8.52
N MET A 50 2.03 1.80 -7.81
CA MET A 50 0.98 2.72 -8.24
C MET A 50 1.50 3.93 -9.05
N GLY A 51 2.82 4.17 -9.04
CA GLY A 51 3.43 5.37 -9.63
C GLY A 51 3.16 6.64 -8.81
N PHE A 52 3.08 6.52 -7.48
CA PHE A 52 2.82 7.65 -6.58
C PHE A 52 4.08 8.18 -5.93
N GLU A 53 4.05 9.45 -5.55
CA GLU A 53 5.11 10.08 -4.77
C GLU A 53 4.92 9.75 -3.28
N ILE A 54 5.95 9.18 -2.66
CA ILE A 54 5.92 8.74 -1.24
C ILE A 54 5.52 9.88 -0.30
N SER A 55 6.05 11.09 -0.54
CA SER A 55 5.77 12.29 0.28
C SER A 55 4.27 12.61 0.33
N LYS A 56 3.57 12.52 -0.82
CA LYS A 56 2.13 12.77 -0.93
C LYS A 56 1.33 11.68 -0.23
N VAL A 57 1.72 10.42 -0.40
CA VAL A 57 1.04 9.28 0.25
C VAL A 57 1.17 9.37 1.77
N GLN A 58 2.39 9.61 2.29
CA GLN A 58 2.63 9.79 3.72
C GLN A 58 1.88 11.01 4.30
N GLY A 59 1.65 12.06 3.50
CA GLY A 59 0.82 13.20 3.91
C GLY A 59 -0.66 12.86 4.16
N LEU A 60 -1.17 11.79 3.52
CA LEU A 60 -2.56 11.35 3.63
C LEU A 60 -2.78 10.33 4.74
N ILE A 61 -1.76 9.54 5.08
CA ILE A 61 -1.85 8.45 6.04
C ILE A 61 -0.97 8.76 7.26
N LYS A 62 -1.61 9.04 8.40
CA LYS A 62 -0.94 9.24 9.70
C LYS A 62 -0.91 7.93 10.48
#